data_AF-A0A522RF91-F1
#
_entry.id   AF-A0A522RF91-F1
#
_cell.length_a   1.000
_cell.length_b   1.000
_cell.length_c   1.000
_cell.angle_alpha   90.00
_cell.angle_beta   90.00
_cell.angle_gamma   90.00
#
_symmetry.space_group_name_H-M   'P 1'
#
loop_
_entity.id
_entity.type
_entity.pdbx_description
1 polymer ?
#
loop_
_entity_poly.entity_id
_entity_poly.type
_entity_poly.pdbx_seq_one_letter_code
_entity_poly.pdbx_strand_id
1 'polypeptide(L)'
;MTHHEGQMNITLQIFLDNGWQDAAEVSFDQQDGGYTSGARVGYDIDYYAERGALDYAEGHPVTGCRAVSVRYPVDMADRYTPRWPPFMLDLLPQGHTRIRLAKALGIEPDARSSDLALLMRVGGSTIGNVRIKEAAEREAERLHGASRVGLAIDDILNRTDLFVEVVDRHAMIASGSSGLQGEWPKIALTKANDGLFYPDPLVADDDAVEHVIVKMRRGGDVDGA
;
A
#
# COMPACT_ATOMS: atom_id res chain seq x y z
N MET A 1 -35.92 -10.75 -4.19
CA MET A 1 -35.37 -9.46 -3.71
C MET A 1 -34.17 -9.79 -2.87
N THR A 2 -33.00 -9.84 -3.52
CA THR A 2 -31.73 -10.10 -2.87
C THR A 2 -31.33 -8.81 -2.16
N HIS A 3 -31.24 -8.86 -0.84
CA HIS A 3 -30.68 -7.76 -0.05
C HIS A 3 -29.29 -7.44 -0.62
N HIS A 4 -29.11 -6.23 -1.16
CA HIS A 4 -27.77 -5.69 -1.40
C HIS A 4 -27.22 -5.33 -0.03
N GLU A 5 -26.57 -6.30 0.63
CA GLU A 5 -25.56 -5.98 1.64
C GLU A 5 -24.57 -5.01 0.99
N GLY A 6 -24.30 -3.91 1.68
CA GLY A 6 -23.65 -2.73 1.10
C GLY A 6 -22.41 -3.10 0.28
N GLN A 7 -22.46 -2.77 -1.01
CA GLN A 7 -21.31 -2.87 -1.89
C GLN A 7 -20.19 -2.01 -1.28
N MET A 8 -19.08 -2.64 -0.91
CA MET A 8 -17.92 -1.91 -0.42
C MET A 8 -17.11 -1.48 -1.62
N ASN A 9 -16.84 -0.18 -1.68
CA ASN A 9 -16.02 0.42 -2.71
C ASN A 9 -14.78 1.00 -2.06
N ILE A 10 -13.70 1.03 -2.83
CA ILE A 10 -12.45 1.68 -2.44
C ILE A 10 -11.99 2.59 -3.57
N THR A 11 -11.34 3.69 -3.20
CA THR A 11 -10.81 4.67 -4.13
C THR A 11 -9.33 4.40 -4.36
N LEU A 12 -8.95 4.23 -5.63
CA LEU A 12 -7.56 4.20 -6.06
C LEU A 12 -7.11 5.63 -6.38
N GLN A 13 -6.06 6.06 -5.71
CA GLN A 13 -5.38 7.31 -6.01
C GLN A 13 -4.12 7.07 -6.81
N ILE A 14 -3.81 8.01 -7.71
CA ILE A 14 -2.56 8.04 -8.46
C ILE A 14 -1.80 9.31 -8.08
N PHE A 15 -0.51 9.17 -7.75
CA PHE A 15 0.38 10.30 -7.53
C PHE A 15 0.90 10.84 -8.87
N LEU A 16 0.52 12.09 -9.17
CA LEU A 16 0.90 12.85 -10.37
C LEU A 16 0.97 14.34 -10.02
N ASP A 17 1.85 15.08 -10.70
CA ASP A 17 2.01 16.52 -10.50
C ASP A 17 2.19 16.93 -9.01
N ASN A 18 2.98 16.14 -8.27
CA ASN A 18 3.25 16.31 -6.85
C ASN A 18 1.99 16.22 -5.95
N GLY A 19 0.95 15.51 -6.38
CA GLY A 19 -0.25 15.30 -5.58
C GLY A 19 -0.91 13.95 -5.80
N TRP A 20 -1.60 13.47 -4.77
CA TRP A 20 -2.47 12.29 -4.88
C TRP A 20 -3.83 12.71 -5.45
N GLN A 21 -4.23 12.04 -6.54
CA GLN A 21 -5.47 12.33 -7.27
C GLN A 21 -6.39 11.12 -7.20
N ASP A 22 -7.67 11.32 -6.87
CA ASP A 22 -8.69 10.27 -6.95
C ASP A 22 -8.85 9.88 -8.42
N ALA A 23 -8.48 8.65 -8.77
CA ALA A 23 -8.32 8.26 -10.18
C ALA A 23 -9.33 7.21 -10.61
N ALA A 24 -9.58 6.22 -9.77
CA ALA A 24 -10.47 5.11 -10.10
C ALA A 24 -11.14 4.56 -8.85
N GLU A 25 -12.22 3.83 -9.05
CA GLU A 25 -12.95 3.13 -8.00
C GLU A 25 -12.91 1.63 -8.26
N VAL A 26 -12.78 0.85 -7.20
CA VAL A 26 -12.98 -0.60 -7.24
C VAL A 26 -14.19 -0.95 -6.40
N SER A 27 -15.17 -1.61 -7.00
CA SER A 27 -16.31 -2.19 -6.30
C SER A 27 -16.23 -3.71 -6.28
N PHE A 28 -16.52 -4.31 -5.14
CA PHE A 28 -16.42 -5.76 -4.93
C PHE A 28 -17.81 -6.40 -4.89
N ASP A 29 -17.98 -7.57 -5.53
CA ASP A 29 -19.24 -8.33 -5.51
C ASP A 29 -19.55 -8.87 -4.11
N GLN A 30 -18.53 -9.38 -3.42
CA GLN A 30 -18.59 -9.93 -2.06
C GLN A 30 -17.34 -9.53 -1.27
N GLN A 31 -17.52 -8.96 -0.07
CA GLN A 31 -16.41 -8.51 0.78
C GLN A 31 -15.63 -9.68 1.41
N ASP A 32 -16.34 -10.74 1.77
CA ASP A 32 -15.79 -11.93 2.43
C ASP A 32 -15.19 -12.96 1.46
N GLY A 33 -15.49 -12.82 0.16
CA GLY A 33 -14.95 -13.67 -0.90
C GLY A 33 -13.47 -13.42 -1.22
N GLY A 34 -12.85 -12.40 -0.63
CA GLY A 34 -11.43 -12.05 -0.84
C GLY A 34 -11.05 -11.91 -2.31
N TYR A 35 -9.80 -12.23 -2.68
CA TYR A 35 -9.37 -12.11 -4.08
C TYR A 35 -10.12 -13.01 -5.06
N THR A 36 -10.85 -14.02 -4.57
CA THR A 36 -11.67 -14.92 -5.39
C THR A 36 -13.04 -14.33 -5.73
N SER A 37 -13.41 -13.22 -5.11
CA SER A 37 -14.63 -12.45 -5.37
C SER A 37 -14.52 -11.62 -6.64
N GLY A 38 -15.61 -11.46 -7.38
CA GLY A 38 -15.66 -10.57 -8.53
C GLY A 38 -15.51 -9.10 -8.13
N ALA A 39 -15.03 -8.30 -9.07
CA ALA A 39 -14.80 -6.88 -8.86
C ALA A 39 -14.93 -6.09 -10.16
N ARG A 40 -15.23 -4.81 -10.04
CA ARG A 40 -15.31 -3.85 -11.15
C ARG A 40 -14.35 -2.69 -10.89
N VAL A 41 -13.61 -2.30 -11.91
CA VAL A 41 -12.74 -1.11 -11.88
C VAL A 41 -13.24 -0.12 -12.93
N GLY A 42 -13.49 1.11 -12.50
CA GLY A 42 -13.84 2.24 -13.38
C GLY A 42 -13.01 3.45 -13.02
N TYR A 43 -12.53 4.19 -14.02
CA TYR A 43 -11.90 5.48 -13.76
C TYR A 43 -12.95 6.52 -13.43
N ASP A 44 -12.60 7.45 -12.54
CA ASP A 44 -13.42 8.61 -12.25
C ASP A 44 -13.54 9.49 -13.50
N ILE A 45 -14.73 10.09 -13.67
CA ILE A 45 -15.03 10.87 -14.88
C ILE A 45 -14.21 12.15 -14.96
N ASP A 46 -13.96 12.80 -13.83
CA ASP A 46 -13.17 14.03 -13.76
C ASP A 46 -11.70 13.69 -14.00
N TYR A 47 -11.21 12.57 -13.42
CA TYR A 47 -9.86 12.09 -13.71
C TYR A 47 -9.65 11.78 -15.20
N TYR A 48 -10.60 11.07 -15.84
CA TYR A 48 -10.54 10.81 -17.28
C TYR A 48 -10.53 12.12 -18.10
N ALA A 49 -11.42 13.05 -17.76
CA ALA A 49 -11.52 14.34 -18.46
C ALA A 49 -10.22 15.13 -18.40
N GLU A 50 -9.57 15.15 -17.23
CA GLU A 50 -8.32 15.89 -17.03
C GLU A 50 -7.08 15.16 -17.60
N ARG A 51 -7.00 13.83 -17.44
CA ARG A 51 -5.75 13.07 -17.65
C ARG A 51 -5.73 12.22 -18.91
N GLY A 52 -6.88 11.93 -19.51
CA GLY A 52 -6.99 10.97 -20.60
C GLY A 52 -7.76 11.41 -21.84
N ALA A 53 -8.70 12.34 -21.73
CA ALA A 53 -9.66 12.63 -22.82
C ALA A 53 -9.01 13.08 -24.13
N LEU A 54 -7.95 13.89 -24.07
CA LEU A 54 -7.25 14.37 -25.28
C LEU A 54 -6.56 13.21 -26.03
N ASP A 55 -5.68 12.49 -25.35
CA ASP A 55 -4.95 11.35 -25.92
C ASP A 55 -5.92 10.27 -26.43
N TYR A 56 -6.99 10.00 -25.67
CA TYR A 56 -8.02 9.04 -26.07
C TYR A 56 -8.72 9.48 -27.37
N ALA A 57 -9.07 10.76 -27.51
CA ALA A 57 -9.69 11.29 -28.72
C ALA A 57 -8.75 11.22 -29.94
N GLU A 58 -7.44 11.28 -29.73
CA GLU A 58 -6.42 11.07 -30.76
C GLU A 58 -6.14 9.60 -31.07
N GLY A 59 -6.82 8.66 -30.39
CA GLY A 59 -6.62 7.22 -30.57
C GLY A 59 -5.38 6.67 -29.87
N HIS A 60 -4.80 7.42 -28.93
CA HIS A 60 -3.66 7.01 -28.13
C HIS A 60 -4.12 6.44 -26.77
N PRO A 61 -3.80 5.16 -26.46
CA PRO A 61 -4.12 4.59 -25.15
C PRO A 61 -3.40 5.32 -24.02
N VAL A 62 -4.15 5.79 -23.03
CA VAL A 62 -3.61 6.49 -21.85
C VAL A 62 -3.09 5.45 -20.85
N THR A 63 -1.77 5.30 -20.80
CA THR A 63 -1.07 4.30 -19.98
C THR A 63 0.08 4.92 -19.19
N GLY A 64 0.92 4.09 -18.56
CA GLY A 64 2.09 4.55 -17.79
C GLY A 64 1.68 5.08 -16.42
N CYS A 65 2.30 6.16 -15.97
CA CYS A 65 2.07 6.73 -14.65
C CYS A 65 0.64 7.26 -14.43
N ARG A 66 -0.16 7.43 -15.48
CA ARG A 66 -1.56 7.87 -15.41
C ARG A 66 -2.55 6.74 -15.18
N ALA A 67 -2.12 5.49 -15.30
CA ALA A 67 -3.00 4.33 -15.20
C ALA A 67 -2.68 3.50 -13.94
N VAL A 68 -3.72 2.94 -13.31
CA VAL A 68 -3.57 2.06 -12.13
C VAL A 68 -2.79 0.78 -12.45
N SER A 69 -2.75 0.38 -13.73
CA SER A 69 -1.96 -0.73 -14.23
C SER A 69 -1.89 -0.66 -15.76
N VAL A 70 -0.85 -1.26 -16.36
CA VAL A 70 -0.67 -1.34 -17.82
C VAL A 70 -1.85 -2.02 -18.54
N ARG A 71 -2.57 -2.92 -17.85
CA ARG A 71 -3.75 -3.61 -18.40
C ARG A 71 -5.08 -2.85 -18.19
N TYR A 72 -5.01 -1.69 -17.55
CA TYR A 72 -6.15 -0.87 -17.20
C TYR A 72 -5.89 0.57 -17.67
N PRO A 73 -5.80 0.82 -19.00
CA PRO A 73 -5.61 2.18 -19.52
C PRO A 73 -6.75 3.10 -19.06
N VAL A 74 -6.46 4.40 -18.94
CA VAL A 74 -7.46 5.40 -18.56
C VAL A 74 -8.45 5.56 -19.70
N ASP A 75 -9.70 5.19 -19.44
CA ASP A 75 -10.85 5.36 -20.34
C ASP A 75 -12.15 5.33 -19.50
N MET A 76 -13.29 5.52 -20.17
CA MET A 76 -14.60 5.46 -19.54
C MET A 76 -15.17 4.03 -19.44
N ALA A 77 -14.38 3.01 -19.76
CA ALA A 77 -14.84 1.63 -19.76
C ALA A 77 -14.69 1.03 -18.36
N ASP A 78 -15.82 0.69 -17.77
CA ASP A 78 -15.82 -0.16 -16.59
C ASP A 78 -15.39 -1.59 -16.93
N ARG A 79 -14.43 -2.10 -16.17
CA ARG A 79 -13.87 -3.43 -16.37
C ARG A 79 -14.29 -4.34 -15.23
N TYR A 80 -15.16 -5.30 -15.53
CA TYR A 80 -15.49 -6.39 -14.62
C TYR A 80 -14.48 -7.53 -14.75
N THR A 81 -14.07 -8.09 -13.62
CA THR A 81 -13.32 -9.34 -13.53
C THR A 81 -13.99 -10.29 -12.55
N PRO A 82 -14.06 -11.60 -12.82
CA PRO A 82 -14.68 -12.59 -11.92
C PRO A 82 -13.86 -12.87 -10.64
N ARG A 83 -12.72 -12.18 -10.49
CA ARG A 83 -11.80 -12.17 -9.35
C ARG A 83 -11.31 -10.74 -9.18
N TRP A 84 -10.60 -10.44 -8.09
CA TRP A 84 -9.97 -9.13 -7.96
C TRP A 84 -9.00 -8.84 -9.12
N PRO A 85 -8.87 -7.57 -9.53
CA PRO A 85 -7.85 -7.13 -10.47
C PRO A 85 -6.46 -7.61 -10.02
N PRO A 86 -5.66 -8.24 -10.90
CA PRO A 86 -4.37 -8.82 -10.50
C PRO A 86 -3.42 -7.81 -9.84
N PHE A 87 -3.40 -6.55 -10.27
CA PHE A 87 -2.52 -5.53 -9.70
C PHE A 87 -2.82 -5.25 -8.22
N MET A 88 -4.04 -5.52 -7.75
CA MET A 88 -4.38 -5.35 -6.33
C MET A 88 -3.77 -6.45 -5.47
N LEU A 89 -3.51 -7.62 -6.04
CA LEU A 89 -2.78 -8.69 -5.35
C LEU A 89 -1.33 -8.29 -5.10
N ASP A 90 -0.81 -7.37 -5.91
CA ASP A 90 0.53 -6.83 -5.69
C ASP A 90 0.62 -5.95 -4.45
N LEU A 91 -0.53 -5.39 -4.02
CA LEU A 91 -0.66 -4.58 -2.82
C LEU A 91 -0.94 -5.41 -1.57
N LEU A 92 -1.32 -6.69 -1.71
CA LEU A 92 -1.62 -7.55 -0.56
C LEU A 92 -0.33 -7.93 0.19
N PRO A 93 -0.36 -7.97 1.54
CA PRO A 93 0.76 -8.48 2.29
C PRO A 93 0.87 -10.00 2.09
N GLN A 94 2.10 -10.51 2.05
CA GLN A 94 2.40 -11.93 1.85
C GLN A 94 3.31 -12.47 2.96
N GLY A 95 3.35 -13.80 3.10
CA GLY A 95 4.25 -14.50 4.01
C GLY A 95 4.14 -14.06 5.47
N HIS A 96 5.29 -13.85 6.12
CA HIS A 96 5.35 -13.49 7.55
C HIS A 96 4.63 -12.18 7.87
N THR A 97 4.66 -11.20 6.97
CA THR A 97 3.96 -9.93 7.14
C THR A 97 2.46 -10.15 7.22
N ARG A 98 1.91 -10.97 6.32
CA ARG A 98 0.49 -11.33 6.33
C ARG A 98 0.07 -11.96 7.66
N ILE A 99 0.86 -12.92 8.15
CA ILE A 99 0.61 -13.59 9.44
C ILE A 99 0.65 -12.60 10.61
N ARG A 100 1.66 -11.72 10.66
CA ARG A 100 1.79 -10.71 11.72
C ARG A 100 0.63 -9.71 11.72
N LEU A 101 0.25 -9.21 10.54
CA LEU A 101 -0.86 -8.26 10.41
C LEU A 101 -2.20 -8.92 10.74
N ALA A 102 -2.43 -10.15 10.28
CA ALA A 102 -3.64 -10.88 10.61
C ALA A 102 -3.78 -11.10 12.13
N LYS A 103 -2.68 -11.47 12.81
CA LYS A 103 -2.63 -11.57 14.27
C LYS A 103 -2.96 -10.22 14.95
N ALA A 104 -2.41 -9.11 14.45
CA ALA A 104 -2.70 -7.78 15.00
C ALA A 104 -4.16 -7.33 14.80
N LEU A 105 -4.80 -7.79 13.72
CA LEU A 105 -6.20 -7.54 13.42
C LEU A 105 -7.16 -8.54 14.07
N GLY A 106 -6.66 -9.62 14.68
CA GLY A 106 -7.49 -10.69 15.24
C GLY A 106 -8.25 -11.50 14.19
N ILE A 107 -7.67 -11.66 12.98
CA ILE A 107 -8.27 -12.39 11.85
C ILE A 107 -7.39 -13.56 11.42
N GLU A 108 -7.99 -14.53 10.72
CA GLU A 108 -7.26 -15.69 10.20
C GLU A 108 -6.44 -15.31 8.96
N PRO A 109 -5.11 -15.53 8.94
CA PRO A 109 -4.27 -15.04 7.86
C PRO A 109 -4.64 -15.61 6.50
N ASP A 110 -5.04 -16.89 6.40
CA ASP A 110 -5.27 -17.54 5.10
C ASP A 110 -6.74 -17.51 4.64
N ALA A 111 -7.64 -16.99 5.48
CA ALA A 111 -9.05 -16.85 5.12
C ALA A 111 -9.23 -15.78 4.02
N ARG A 112 -10.09 -16.08 3.04
CA ARG A 112 -10.44 -15.11 1.99
C ARG A 112 -11.10 -13.85 2.56
N SER A 113 -11.92 -14.02 3.59
CA SER A 113 -12.58 -12.92 4.29
C SER A 113 -11.61 -11.94 4.95
N SER A 114 -10.35 -12.33 5.15
CA SER A 114 -9.30 -11.46 5.68
C SER A 114 -8.62 -10.60 4.61
N ASP A 115 -8.74 -10.94 3.32
CA ASP A 115 -7.97 -10.27 2.26
C ASP A 115 -8.25 -8.76 2.21
N LEU A 116 -9.52 -8.36 2.30
CA LEU A 116 -9.88 -6.95 2.22
C LEU A 116 -9.41 -6.16 3.44
N ALA A 117 -9.54 -6.74 4.63
CA ALA A 117 -9.01 -6.12 5.86
C ALA A 117 -7.48 -5.97 5.81
N LEU A 118 -6.77 -6.98 5.28
CA LEU A 118 -5.33 -6.94 5.08
C LEU A 118 -4.92 -5.92 4.00
N LEU A 119 -5.65 -5.84 2.89
CA LEU A 119 -5.44 -4.83 1.85
C LEU A 119 -5.63 -3.43 2.43
N MET A 120 -6.71 -3.19 3.17
CA MET A 120 -6.96 -1.92 3.86
C MET A 120 -5.92 -1.59 4.94
N ARG A 121 -5.17 -2.58 5.41
CA ARG A 121 -4.08 -2.37 6.38
C ARG A 121 -2.81 -1.84 5.70
N VAL A 122 -2.54 -2.19 4.44
CA VAL A 122 -1.27 -1.88 3.75
C VAL A 122 -1.36 -1.09 2.47
N GLY A 123 -2.55 -0.98 1.89
CA GLY A 123 -2.77 -0.34 0.59
C GLY A 123 -2.58 1.18 0.57
N GLY A 124 -2.33 1.82 1.73
CA GLY A 124 -2.16 3.27 1.85
C GLY A 124 -0.75 3.78 1.56
N SER A 125 0.28 2.94 1.78
CA SER A 125 1.69 3.29 1.65
C SER A 125 2.41 2.24 0.82
N THR A 126 2.05 2.16 -0.47
CA THR A 126 2.55 1.10 -1.36
C THR A 126 3.74 1.59 -2.19
N ILE A 127 4.44 0.66 -2.85
CA ILE A 127 5.48 1.01 -3.81
C ILE A 127 4.86 1.46 -5.12
N GLY A 128 5.42 2.54 -5.67
CA GLY A 128 4.96 3.14 -6.91
C GLY A 128 4.11 4.37 -6.66
N ASN A 129 3.27 4.71 -7.61
CA ASN A 129 2.46 5.93 -7.56
C ASN A 129 0.97 5.63 -7.44
N VAL A 130 0.58 4.45 -6.94
CA VAL A 130 -0.82 4.05 -6.73
C VAL A 130 -1.03 3.74 -5.25
N ARG A 131 -2.15 4.16 -4.69
CA ARG A 131 -2.55 3.77 -3.32
C ARG A 131 -4.07 3.67 -3.21
N ILE A 132 -4.53 3.08 -2.11
CA ILE A 132 -5.94 3.08 -1.70
C ILE A 132 -6.14 4.25 -0.74
N LYS A 133 -7.03 5.18 -1.10
CA LYS A 133 -7.30 6.41 -0.34
C LYS A 133 -7.70 6.09 1.10
N GLU A 134 -8.70 5.24 1.27
CA GLU A 134 -9.27 4.92 2.58
C GLU A 134 -8.26 4.15 3.45
N ALA A 135 -7.29 3.46 2.84
CA ALA A 135 -6.21 2.80 3.57
C ALA A 135 -5.17 3.81 4.04
N ALA A 136 -4.85 4.81 3.22
CA ALA A 136 -3.95 5.91 3.56
C ALA A 136 -4.53 6.79 4.68
N GLU A 137 -5.83 7.09 4.63
CA GLU A 137 -6.53 7.84 5.68
C GLU A 137 -6.50 7.08 7.03
N ARG A 138 -6.83 5.78 7.02
CA ARG A 138 -6.73 4.93 8.22
C ARG A 138 -5.30 4.78 8.74
N GLU A 139 -4.30 4.77 7.85
CA GLU A 139 -2.89 4.81 8.23
C GLU A 139 -2.58 6.10 8.98
N ALA A 140 -2.92 7.25 8.39
CA ALA A 140 -2.68 8.57 8.99
C ALA A 140 -3.35 8.71 10.37
N GLU A 141 -4.58 8.21 10.52
CA GLU A 141 -5.28 8.18 11.81
C GLU A 141 -4.55 7.33 12.86
N ARG A 142 -4.08 6.12 12.50
CA ARG A 142 -3.32 5.26 13.43
C ARG A 142 -1.98 5.86 13.83
N LEU A 143 -1.35 6.59 12.92
CA LEU A 143 -0.05 7.23 13.14
C LEU A 143 -0.20 8.61 13.81
N HIS A 144 -1.41 9.13 13.93
CA HIS A 144 -1.66 10.41 14.55
C HIS A 144 -1.16 10.42 16.01
N GLY A 145 -0.21 11.32 16.32
CA GLY A 145 0.41 11.41 17.64
C GLY A 145 1.44 10.30 17.96
N ALA A 146 1.79 9.46 16.99
CA ALA A 146 2.86 8.49 17.18
C ALA A 146 4.22 9.21 17.33
N SER A 147 4.97 8.84 18.37
CA SER A 147 6.32 9.37 18.57
C SER A 147 7.28 8.82 17.51
N ARG A 148 7.93 9.73 16.77
CA ARG A 148 8.97 9.43 15.79
C ARG A 148 10.31 9.24 16.51
N VAL A 149 10.89 8.05 16.38
CA VAL A 149 12.25 7.74 16.86
C VAL A 149 13.16 7.70 15.64
N GLY A 150 14.12 8.62 15.57
CA GLY A 150 15.03 8.77 14.44
C GLY A 150 16.25 7.86 14.57
N LEU A 151 16.69 7.33 13.43
CA LEU A 151 17.87 6.48 13.30
C LEU A 151 18.98 7.23 12.56
N ALA A 152 20.19 7.23 13.10
CA ALA A 152 21.35 7.61 12.31
C ALA A 152 21.66 6.51 11.27
N ILE A 153 22.37 6.85 10.20
CA ILE A 153 22.80 5.83 9.22
C ILE A 153 23.64 4.73 9.88
N ASP A 154 24.45 5.09 10.88
CA ASP A 154 25.27 4.14 11.64
C ASP A 154 24.43 3.17 12.49
N ASP A 155 23.25 3.57 12.98
CA ASP A 155 22.32 2.67 13.67
C ASP A 155 21.85 1.55 12.73
N ILE A 156 21.55 1.92 11.48
CA ILE A 156 21.09 1.00 10.45
C ILE A 156 22.21 0.06 10.01
N LEU A 157 23.39 0.61 9.71
CA LEU A 157 24.53 -0.16 9.21
C LEU A 157 25.10 -1.13 10.25
N ASN A 158 25.17 -0.69 11.52
CA ASN A 158 25.66 -1.51 12.63
C ASN A 158 24.56 -2.32 13.31
N ARG A 159 23.30 -2.12 12.91
CA ARG A 159 22.15 -2.88 13.41
C ARG A 159 22.02 -2.77 14.93
N THR A 160 22.14 -1.54 15.44
CA THR A 160 22.11 -1.24 16.89
C THR A 160 20.78 -1.67 17.52
N ASP A 161 20.76 -1.79 18.85
CA ASP A 161 19.52 -2.12 19.58
C ASP A 161 18.39 -1.13 19.28
N LEU A 162 18.73 0.16 19.08
CA LEU A 162 17.79 1.19 18.66
C LEU A 162 17.17 0.88 17.29
N PHE A 163 17.98 0.45 16.32
CA PHE A 163 17.48 0.01 15.01
C PHE A 163 16.53 -1.18 15.15
N VAL A 164 16.90 -2.18 15.94
CA VAL A 164 16.06 -3.37 16.18
C VAL A 164 14.73 -2.97 16.82
N GLU A 165 14.75 -2.12 17.86
CA GLU A 165 13.56 -1.61 18.53
C GLU A 165 12.64 -0.85 17.56
N VAL A 166 13.21 0.06 16.75
CA VAL A 166 12.44 0.81 15.74
C VAL A 166 11.83 -0.15 14.72
N VAL A 167 12.59 -1.11 14.20
CA VAL A 167 12.07 -2.09 13.24
C VAL A 167 10.93 -2.90 13.84
N ASP A 168 11.07 -3.41 15.07
CA ASP A 168 10.06 -4.26 15.69
C ASP A 168 8.79 -3.49 16.06
N ARG A 169 8.94 -2.28 16.61
CA ARG A 169 7.82 -1.39 16.93
C ARG A 169 7.03 -1.03 15.68
N HIS A 170 7.71 -0.74 14.58
CA HIS A 170 7.04 -0.27 13.36
C HIS A 170 6.60 -1.40 12.44
N ALA A 171 7.18 -2.60 12.53
CA ALA A 171 6.64 -3.80 11.88
C ALA A 171 5.20 -4.12 12.35
N MET A 172 4.77 -3.62 13.50
CA MET A 172 3.39 -3.74 13.98
C MET A 172 2.48 -2.58 13.58
N ILE A 173 3.03 -1.39 13.31
CA ILE A 173 2.26 -0.15 13.22
C ILE A 173 2.26 0.42 11.79
N ALA A 174 3.42 0.47 11.14
CA ALA A 174 3.63 1.11 9.84
C ALA A 174 3.51 0.10 8.70
N SER A 175 2.61 0.40 7.77
CA SER A 175 2.29 -0.51 6.68
C SER A 175 3.21 -0.39 5.47
N GLY A 176 3.98 0.69 5.34
CA GLY A 176 4.90 0.91 4.22
C GLY A 176 5.90 -0.24 3.99
N SER A 177 6.45 -0.80 5.07
CA SER A 177 7.32 -1.98 4.97
C SER A 177 6.56 -3.27 4.73
N SER A 178 5.29 -3.31 5.12
CA SER A 178 4.40 -4.46 5.02
C SER A 178 3.78 -4.61 3.63
N GLY A 179 3.69 -3.54 2.86
CA GLY A 179 3.32 -3.54 1.44
C GLY A 179 4.46 -3.94 0.50
N LEU A 180 5.70 -4.08 1.01
CA LEU A 180 6.82 -4.52 0.19
C LEU A 180 6.73 -6.03 -0.11
N GLN A 181 6.65 -6.38 -1.39
CA GLN A 181 6.66 -7.78 -1.82
C GLN A 181 8.01 -8.47 -1.62
N GLY A 182 7.99 -9.79 -1.41
CA GLY A 182 9.14 -10.69 -1.38
C GLY A 182 9.63 -11.06 0.03
N GLU A 183 10.14 -12.28 0.18
CA GLU A 183 10.33 -12.93 1.49
C GLU A 183 11.55 -12.49 2.32
N TRP A 184 12.46 -11.69 1.75
CA TRP A 184 13.65 -11.23 2.47
C TRP A 184 13.26 -10.19 3.53
N PRO A 185 13.79 -10.27 4.77
CA PRO A 185 13.48 -9.28 5.80
C PRO A 185 13.92 -7.89 5.35
N LYS A 186 12.99 -6.94 5.35
CA LYS A 186 13.20 -5.59 4.81
C LYS A 186 12.35 -4.56 5.56
N ILE A 187 12.81 -3.32 5.55
CA ILE A 187 12.08 -2.16 6.08
C ILE A 187 12.24 -0.98 5.12
N ALA A 188 11.14 -0.26 4.88
CA ALA A 188 11.12 1.03 4.20
C ALA A 188 11.36 2.13 5.23
N LEU A 189 12.41 2.92 5.00
CA LEU A 189 12.76 4.09 5.80
C LEU A 189 12.85 5.32 4.90
N THR A 190 12.58 6.48 5.47
CA THR A 190 12.70 7.78 4.81
C THR A 190 13.59 8.66 5.66
N LYS A 191 14.61 9.23 5.00
CA LYS A 191 15.45 10.27 5.57
C LYS A 191 14.67 11.57 5.60
N ALA A 192 14.56 12.19 6.77
CA ALA A 192 13.91 13.48 6.93
C ALA A 192 14.89 14.65 6.82
N ASN A 193 14.38 15.89 6.87
CA ASN A 193 15.21 17.11 6.80
C ASN A 193 16.22 17.26 7.94
N ASP A 194 15.99 16.60 9.07
CA ASP A 194 16.93 16.54 10.20
C ASP A 194 18.11 15.58 9.96
N GLY A 195 18.12 14.87 8.82
CA GLY A 195 19.15 13.93 8.43
C GLY A 195 19.01 12.52 9.04
N LEU A 196 17.99 12.28 9.85
CA LEU A 196 17.70 10.98 10.47
C LEU A 196 16.73 10.17 9.61
N PHE A 197 16.79 8.85 9.76
CA PHE A 197 15.91 7.90 9.09
C PHE A 197 14.75 7.50 10.00
N TYR A 198 13.56 7.46 9.43
CA TYR A 198 12.34 7.07 10.11
C TYR A 198 11.59 6.04 9.27
N PRO A 199 10.76 5.19 9.87
CA PRO A 199 9.79 4.36 9.15
C PRO A 199 8.97 5.20 8.17
N ASP A 200 8.94 4.77 6.90
CA ASP A 200 8.48 5.60 5.78
C ASP A 200 7.12 6.29 6.00
N PRO A 201 6.05 5.62 6.49
CA PRO A 201 4.75 6.26 6.74
C PRO A 201 4.73 7.37 7.82
N LEU A 202 5.80 7.51 8.60
CA LEU A 202 5.92 8.56 9.63
C LEU A 202 6.51 9.87 9.11
N VAL A 203 7.02 9.88 7.88
CA VAL A 203 7.61 11.07 7.26
C VAL A 203 6.60 11.66 6.30
N ALA A 204 6.24 12.92 6.50
CA ALA A 204 5.39 13.64 5.56
C ALA A 204 6.15 13.93 4.27
N ASP A 205 5.45 14.04 3.14
CA ASP A 205 6.07 14.25 1.82
C ASP A 205 6.99 15.49 1.79
N ASP A 206 6.60 16.60 2.43
CA ASP A 206 7.42 17.84 2.52
C ASP A 206 8.65 17.70 3.45
N ASP A 207 8.67 16.67 4.31
CA ASP A 207 9.79 16.35 5.19
C ASP A 207 10.74 15.31 4.58
N ALA A 208 10.32 14.62 3.52
CA ALA A 208 11.06 13.52 2.91
C ALA A 208 12.20 14.01 2.02
N VAL A 209 13.41 13.52 2.30
CA VAL A 209 14.63 13.81 1.51
C VAL A 209 15.04 12.62 0.65
N GLU A 210 14.97 11.40 1.21
CA GLU A 210 15.40 10.18 0.52
C GLU A 210 14.64 8.97 1.05
N HIS A 211 14.09 8.15 0.16
CA HIS A 211 13.42 6.88 0.52
C HIS A 211 14.37 5.71 0.28
N VAL A 212 14.49 4.82 1.26
CA VAL A 212 15.37 3.65 1.20
C VAL A 212 14.65 2.39 1.64
N ILE A 213 14.98 1.27 0.98
CA ILE A 213 14.59 -0.07 1.44
C ILE A 213 15.83 -0.76 2.01
N VAL A 214 15.88 -0.90 3.33
CA VAL A 214 16.95 -1.61 4.02
C VAL A 214 16.66 -3.11 3.96
N LYS A 215 17.50 -3.85 3.25
CA LYS A 215 17.42 -5.32 3.18
C LYS A 215 18.36 -5.94 4.20
N MET A 216 17.81 -6.78 5.05
CA MET A 216 18.58 -7.47 6.08
C MET A 216 19.01 -8.86 5.60
N ARG A 217 20.25 -9.25 5.94
CA ARG A 217 20.69 -10.64 5.77
C ARG A 217 19.89 -11.54 6.72
N ARG A 218 19.38 -12.66 6.21
CA ARG A 218 18.93 -13.78 7.05
C ARG A 218 20.17 -14.35 7.74
N GLY A 219 20.19 -14.35 9.07
CA GLY A 219 21.17 -15.01 9.96
C GLY A 219 22.65 -15.01 9.56
N GLY A 220 23.47 -14.29 10.32
CA GLY A 220 24.61 -14.94 10.99
C GLY A 220 24.19 -15.08 12.46
N ASP A 221 24.53 -16.20 13.10
CA ASP A 221 24.06 -16.63 14.42
C ASP A 221 23.77 -15.52 15.44
N VAL A 222 22.60 -15.61 16.07
CA VAL A 222 22.41 -15.29 17.49
C VAL A 222 22.07 -16.61 18.19
N ASP A 223 23.11 -17.43 18.36
CA ASP A 223 23.20 -18.32 19.51
C ASP A 223 23.71 -17.46 20.67
N GLY A 224 22.98 -17.41 21.79
CA GLY A 224 23.51 -16.84 23.03
C GLY A 224 22.51 -16.42 24.09
N ALA A 225 22.12 -17.39 24.93
CA ALA A 225 21.53 -17.32 26.28
C ALA A 225 20.02 -17.11 26.42
#